data_AF-A0A7W9HM49-F1
#
_entry.id   AF-A0A7W9HM49-F1
#
_cell.length_a   1.000
_cell.length_b   1.000
_cell.length_c   1.000
_cell.angle_alpha   90.00
_cell.angle_beta   90.00
_cell.angle_gamma   90.00
#
_symmetry.space_group_name_H-M   'P 1'
#
loop_
_entity.id
_entity.type
_entity.pdbx_description
1 polymer ?
#
loop_
_entity_poly.entity_id
_entity_poly.type
_entity_poly.pdbx_seq_one_letter_code
_entity_poly.pdbx_strand_id
1 'polypeptide(L)'
;MDPREEDDEDDFEPEEDDDEFDEDGFDEDDVEDEDDLFGVTSEPRTICHLCGGAGFIANPTSAVIGGAPRTVDNGRECPHCKGARKFPGLVPPL
;
A
#
# COMPACT_ATOMS: atom_id res chain seq x y z
N MET A 1 -13.17 -0.30 -60.93
CA MET A 1 -14.12 0.23 -59.94
C MET A 1 -13.37 0.42 -58.66
N ASP A 2 -13.15 1.67 -58.27
CA ASP A 2 -12.82 2.04 -56.90
C ASP A 2 -13.59 3.35 -56.62
N PRO A 3 -14.75 3.27 -55.93
CA PRO A 3 -15.56 4.42 -55.60
C PRO A 3 -15.52 4.66 -54.08
N ARG A 4 -14.93 5.79 -53.68
CA ARG A 4 -15.46 6.74 -52.67
C ARG A 4 -14.37 7.75 -52.29
N GLU A 5 -14.50 8.92 -52.90
CA GLU A 5 -14.23 10.22 -52.29
C GLU A 5 -15.13 10.43 -51.06
N GLU A 6 -14.90 11.55 -50.36
CA GLU A 6 -15.70 12.22 -49.29
C GLU A 6 -15.21 11.89 -47.87
N ASP A 7 -14.56 12.80 -47.14
CA ASP A 7 -14.99 14.10 -46.56
C ASP A 7 -14.98 13.92 -45.03
N ASP A 8 -15.14 15.01 -44.27
CA ASP A 8 -15.16 15.08 -42.79
C ASP A 8 -13.81 15.25 -42.09
N GLU A 9 -13.29 16.46 -42.29
CA GLU A 9 -12.67 17.28 -41.25
C GLU A 9 -13.48 17.27 -39.92
N ASP A 10 -13.16 16.34 -39.01
CA ASP A 10 -13.65 16.34 -37.61
C ASP A 10 -13.03 17.53 -36.83
N ASP A 11 -13.71 18.67 -36.88
CA ASP A 11 -13.51 19.84 -36.03
C ASP A 11 -13.98 19.50 -34.60
N PHE A 12 -13.02 19.12 -33.74
CA PHE A 12 -13.31 18.83 -32.34
C PHE A 12 -13.50 20.16 -31.59
N GLU A 13 -14.73 20.66 -31.57
CA GLU A 13 -15.15 21.74 -30.65
C GLU A 13 -15.29 21.14 -29.23
N PRO A 14 -14.41 21.49 -28.27
CA PRO A 14 -14.65 21.10 -26.88
C PRO A 14 -15.84 21.93 -26.37
N GLU A 15 -16.95 21.28 -26.03
CA GLU A 15 -18.02 21.92 -25.28
C GLU A 15 -17.45 22.37 -23.92
N GLU A 16 -17.59 23.67 -23.64
CA GLU A 16 -17.26 24.27 -22.35
C GLU A 16 -18.26 23.73 -21.32
N ASP A 17 -17.91 22.63 -20.65
CA ASP A 17 -18.65 22.11 -19.50
C ASP A 17 -18.45 23.12 -18.36
N ASP A 18 -19.49 23.93 -18.13
CA ASP A 18 -19.64 24.84 -17.02
C ASP A 18 -20.13 24.06 -15.78
N ASP A 19 -19.35 23.10 -15.32
CA ASP A 19 -19.53 22.50 -14.00
C ASP A 19 -19.13 23.51 -12.91
N GLU A 20 -20.11 24.34 -12.54
CA GLU A 20 -20.14 25.15 -11.33
C GLU A 20 -19.74 24.28 -10.13
N PHE A 21 -18.46 24.42 -9.73
CA PHE A 21 -17.87 23.76 -8.58
C PHE A 21 -18.57 24.29 -7.33
N ASP A 22 -19.66 23.62 -6.94
CA ASP A 22 -20.37 23.85 -5.69
C ASP A 22 -19.34 23.67 -4.57
N GLU A 23 -19.04 24.77 -3.88
CA GLU A 23 -18.15 24.85 -2.73
C GLU A 23 -18.91 24.30 -1.51
N ASP A 24 -19.35 23.04 -1.57
CA ASP A 24 -19.91 22.37 -0.41
C ASP A 24 -18.76 21.85 0.47
N GLY A 25 -18.56 22.61 1.55
CA GLY A 25 -17.49 22.50 2.52
C GLY A 25 -17.14 21.05 2.89
N PHE A 26 -15.87 20.75 2.71
CA PHE A 26 -15.20 19.70 3.48
C PHE A 26 -15.32 20.07 4.96
N ASP A 27 -16.35 19.54 5.61
CA ASP A 27 -16.46 19.52 7.06
C ASP A 27 -15.25 18.74 7.58
N GLU A 28 -14.28 19.48 8.13
CA GLU A 28 -13.09 18.96 8.81
C GLU A 28 -13.50 18.37 10.17
N ASP A 29 -14.53 17.52 10.18
CA ASP A 29 -14.78 16.60 11.27
C ASP A 29 -13.80 15.43 11.09
N ASP A 30 -12.60 15.68 11.59
CA ASP A 30 -11.50 14.74 11.88
C ASP A 30 -11.98 13.67 12.86
N VAL A 31 -12.94 12.85 12.43
CA VAL A 31 -13.16 11.55 13.02
C VAL A 31 -11.96 10.69 12.62
N GLU A 32 -10.93 10.70 13.47
CA GLU A 32 -9.92 9.63 13.51
C GLU A 32 -10.66 8.32 13.80
N ASP A 33 -11.27 7.72 12.77
CA ASP A 33 -11.73 6.34 12.82
C ASP A 33 -10.48 5.50 13.08
N GLU A 34 -10.40 4.95 14.29
CA GLU A 34 -9.32 4.07 14.76
C GLU A 34 -9.16 2.81 13.86
N ASP A 35 -10.10 2.64 12.93
CA ASP A 35 -10.26 1.57 11.96
C ASP A 35 -10.03 2.03 10.50
N ASP A 36 -9.49 3.23 10.24
CA ASP A 36 -9.11 3.62 8.87
C ASP A 36 -7.97 2.73 8.38
N LEU A 37 -8.35 1.68 7.64
CA LEU A 37 -7.46 0.70 7.03
C LEU A 37 -6.44 1.35 6.08
N PHE A 38 -6.72 2.58 5.61
CA PHE A 38 -5.86 3.38 4.76
C PHE A 38 -5.18 4.55 5.49
N GLY A 39 -5.41 4.68 6.80
CA GLY A 39 -4.84 5.72 7.64
C GLY A 39 -3.31 5.62 7.67
N VAL A 40 -2.64 6.58 7.03
CA VAL A 40 -1.18 6.65 7.06
C VAL A 40 -0.77 7.32 8.37
N THR A 41 -0.11 6.57 9.25
CA THR A 41 0.30 7.12 10.55
C THR A 41 1.26 8.29 10.34
N SER A 42 0.92 9.46 10.87
CA SER A 42 1.67 10.72 10.72
C SER A 42 3.11 10.66 11.24
N GLU A 43 3.37 9.77 12.20
CA GLU A 43 4.67 9.65 12.85
C GLU A 43 5.67 8.86 11.99
N PRO A 44 6.87 9.43 11.70
CA PRO A 44 7.85 8.77 10.86
C PRO A 44 8.32 7.47 11.50
N ARG A 45 8.22 6.37 10.76
CA ARG A 45 8.61 5.03 11.20
C ARG A 45 9.45 4.37 10.11
N THR A 46 10.49 3.65 10.52
CA THR A 46 11.32 2.88 9.58
C THR A 46 10.92 1.41 9.66
N ILE A 47 10.69 0.80 8.51
CA ILE A 47 10.40 -0.64 8.45
C ILE A 47 11.63 -1.41 8.93
N CYS A 48 11.43 -2.46 9.74
CA CYS A 48 12.52 -3.31 10.17
C CYS A 48 13.20 -3.96 8.96
N HIS A 49 14.43 -3.57 8.68
CA HIS A 49 15.18 -4.03 7.51
C HIS A 49 15.52 -5.53 7.53
N LEU A 50 15.48 -6.17 8.72
CA LEU A 50 15.74 -7.61 8.83
C LEU A 50 14.54 -8.47 8.40
N CYS A 51 13.32 -8.11 8.82
CA CYS A 51 12.12 -8.87 8.51
C CYS A 51 11.22 -8.23 7.45
N GLY A 52 11.63 -7.09 6.87
CA GLY A 52 10.84 -6.35 5.89
C GLY A 52 9.46 -5.91 6.41
N GLY A 53 9.29 -5.77 7.72
CA GLY A 53 8.00 -5.42 8.33
C GLY A 53 7.08 -6.61 8.65
N ALA A 54 7.48 -7.86 8.37
CA ALA A 54 6.65 -9.03 8.65
C ALA A 54 6.56 -9.36 10.15
N GLY A 55 7.54 -8.95 10.97
CA GLY A 55 7.62 -9.27 12.40
C GLY A 55 8.14 -10.68 12.70
N PHE A 56 8.16 -11.57 11.69
CA PHE A 56 8.71 -12.92 11.76
C PHE A 56 9.73 -13.14 10.64
N ILE A 57 10.61 -14.11 10.83
CA ILE A 57 11.59 -14.57 9.83
C ILE A 57 11.53 -16.10 9.74
N ALA A 58 11.97 -16.64 8.61
CA ALA A 58 11.96 -18.08 8.39
C ALA A 58 12.79 -18.81 9.47
N ASN A 59 12.23 -19.91 9.97
CA ASN A 59 12.83 -20.83 10.92
C ASN A 59 12.64 -22.29 10.43
N PRO A 60 13.31 -22.67 9.33
CA PRO A 60 13.17 -23.99 8.74
C PRO A 60 13.64 -25.07 9.73
N THR A 61 12.73 -25.97 10.06
CA THR A 61 12.94 -27.06 11.02
C THR A 61 12.62 -28.39 10.33
N SER A 62 13.42 -29.42 10.60
CA SER A 62 13.14 -30.78 10.14
C SER A 62 12.05 -31.41 10.99
N ALA A 63 10.99 -31.91 10.36
CA ALA A 63 9.91 -32.64 11.02
C ALA A 63 9.58 -33.92 10.26
N VAL A 64 8.94 -34.89 10.94
CA VAL A 64 8.40 -36.09 10.29
C VAL A 64 6.88 -35.94 10.22
N ILE A 65 6.33 -35.83 9.01
CA ILE A 65 4.88 -35.67 8.76
C ILE A 65 4.41 -36.89 7.98
N GLY A 66 3.48 -37.66 8.57
CA GLY A 66 2.97 -38.89 7.94
C GLY A 66 4.05 -39.95 7.71
N GLY A 67 5.07 -40.01 8.59
CA GLY A 67 6.19 -40.95 8.47
C GLY A 67 7.28 -40.54 7.46
N ALA A 68 7.14 -39.41 6.77
CA ALA A 68 8.14 -38.90 5.83
C ALA A 68 8.85 -37.65 6.39
N PRO A 69 10.17 -37.52 6.23
CA PRO A 69 10.88 -36.30 6.59
C PRO A 69 10.47 -35.14 5.68
N ARG A 70 10.18 -33.99 6.29
CA ARG A 70 9.79 -32.75 5.62
C ARG A 70 10.48 -31.57 6.30
N THR A 71 10.74 -30.52 5.53
CA THR A 71 11.13 -29.21 6.08
C THR A 71 9.87 -28.39 6.30
N VAL A 72 9.71 -27.87 7.50
CA VAL A 72 8.58 -26.99 7.88
C VAL A 72 9.17 -25.66 8.31
N ASP A 73 8.57 -24.57 7.84
CA ASP A 73 8.86 -23.24 8.36
C ASP A 73 7.73 -22.82 9.31
N ASN A 74 8.01 -22.82 10.61
CA ASN A 74 7.05 -22.33 11.62
C ASN A 74 7.22 -20.83 11.89
N GLY A 75 8.17 -20.17 11.21
CA GLY A 75 8.61 -18.83 11.55
C GLY A 75 9.29 -18.78 12.92
N ARG A 76 10.07 -17.73 13.14
CA ARG A 76 10.45 -17.27 14.47
C ARG A 76 10.29 -15.77 14.55
N GLU A 77 10.00 -15.28 15.74
CA GLU A 77 9.94 -13.84 15.98
C GLU A 77 11.24 -13.18 15.52
N CYS A 78 11.12 -12.05 14.83
CA CYS A 78 12.28 -11.31 14.34
C CYS A 78 13.11 -10.80 15.54
N PRO A 79 14.39 -11.20 15.68
CA PRO A 79 15.20 -10.82 16.84
C PRO A 79 15.58 -9.33 16.85
N HIS A 80 15.48 -8.66 15.69
CA HIS A 80 15.85 -7.25 15.57
C HIS A 80 14.74 -6.32 16.08
N CYS A 81 13.50 -6.51 15.61
CA CYS A 81 12.37 -5.68 16.02
C CYS A 81 11.48 -6.32 17.10
N LYS A 82 11.71 -7.59 17.49
CA LYS A 82 10.92 -8.31 18.51
C LYS A 82 9.41 -8.20 18.23
N GLY A 83 9.03 -8.58 17.01
CA GLY A 83 7.63 -8.52 16.56
C GLY A 83 7.08 -7.12 16.27
N ALA A 84 7.78 -6.03 16.60
CA ALA A 84 7.27 -4.66 16.43
C ALA A 84 7.17 -4.19 14.97
N ARG A 85 7.80 -4.90 14.02
CA ARG A 85 7.78 -4.67 12.56
C ARG A 85 8.45 -3.37 12.08
N LYS A 86 8.54 -2.36 12.92
CA LYS A 86 9.09 -1.04 12.64
C LYS A 86 9.94 -0.53 13.80
N PHE A 87 10.80 0.44 13.51
CA PHE A 87 11.51 1.25 14.49
C PHE A 87 11.00 2.69 14.45
N PRO A 88 11.24 3.48 15.50
CA PRO A 88 11.11 4.93 15.40
C PRO A 88 11.86 5.43 14.16
N GLY A 89 11.27 6.34 13.41
CA GLY A 89 11.90 6.93 12.24
C GLY A 89 13.26 7.53 12.61
N LEU A 90 14.19 7.54 11.65
CA LEU A 90 15.41 8.32 11.80
C LEU A 90 15.01 9.80 11.83
N VAL A 91 15.03 10.40 13.02
CA VAL A 91 14.82 11.85 13.18
C VAL A 91 16.12 12.54 12.78
N PRO A 92 16.15 13.35 11.70
CA PRO A 92 17.33 14.12 11.35
C PRO A 92 17.71 15.06 12.51
N PRO A 93 19.01 15.24 12.80
CA PRO A 93 19.42 16.28 13.74
C PRO A 93 19.06 17.66 13.19
N LEU A 94 18.64 18.56 14.08
CA LEU A 94 18.35 19.98 13.80
C LEU A 94 19.64 20.79 13.57
#